data_AF-A0A7S1QSK5-F1
#
_entry.id   AF-A0A7S1QSK5-F1
#
_cell.length_a   1.000
_cell.length_b   1.000
_cell.length_c   1.000
_cell.angle_alpha   90.00
_cell.angle_beta   90.00
_cell.angle_gamma   90.00
#
_symmetry.space_group_name_H-M   'P 1'
#
loop_
_entity.id
_entity.type
_entity.pdbx_description
1 polymer ?
#
loop_
_entity_poly.entity_id
_entity_poly.type
_entity_poly.pdbx_seq_one_letter_code
_entity_poly.pdbx_strand_id
1 'polypeptide(L)'
;RSLGSLQGPGGRLSVVVAAGENPGLPDPTAEKNGRFSDGRAVAFTSRVYALDAATGEPTGWEFRPPTYRSPAASGDKFPVHLCLPQAWSGATVGGDGTVYLGHMNGKLYALRDADGDGKLSMDGGEVTEFDGSRCYQGSPGVAPGLLVATPCDGMYVFTA
;
A
#
# COMPACT_ATOMS: atom_id res chain seq x y z
N ARG A 1 22.80 14.02 -7.71
CA ARG A 1 21.72 13.02 -7.90
C ARG A 1 20.93 12.96 -6.61
N SER A 2 19.72 13.52 -6.56
CA SER A 2 18.82 13.31 -5.42
C SER A 2 18.13 11.95 -5.59
N LEU A 3 18.05 11.19 -4.51
CA LEU A 3 17.27 9.96 -4.41
C LEU A 3 15.80 10.34 -4.20
N GLY A 4 15.14 10.90 -5.22
CA GLY A 4 13.76 11.40 -5.12
C GLY A 4 13.55 12.47 -4.03
N SER A 5 12.31 12.92 -3.84
CA SER A 5 11.91 13.63 -2.62
C SER A 5 10.44 13.43 -2.34
N LEU A 6 10.11 13.10 -1.09
CA LEU A 6 8.71 13.04 -0.62
C LEU A 6 8.11 14.42 -0.39
N GLN A 7 8.94 15.45 -0.13
CA GLN A 7 8.53 16.81 0.27
C GLN A 7 9.14 17.88 -0.67
N GLY A 8 9.55 17.50 -1.89
CA GLY A 8 10.21 18.40 -2.83
C GLY A 8 11.70 18.74 -2.53
N PRO A 9 12.33 19.61 -3.32
CA PRO A 9 13.76 19.92 -3.21
C PRO A 9 14.17 20.42 -1.81
N GLY A 10 15.22 19.85 -1.23
CA GLY A 10 15.67 20.19 0.13
C GLY A 10 14.90 19.48 1.25
N GLY A 11 13.95 18.60 0.91
CA GLY A 11 13.25 17.74 1.85
C GLY A 11 14.20 16.85 2.68
N ARG A 12 13.74 16.46 3.87
CA ARG A 12 14.52 15.62 4.79
C ARG A 12 14.71 14.23 4.21
N LEU A 13 15.89 13.64 4.43
CA LEU A 13 16.12 12.23 4.11
C LEU A 13 15.15 11.40 4.96
N SER A 14 14.33 10.60 4.29
CA SER A 14 13.21 9.93 4.93
C SER A 14 13.18 8.43 4.62
N VAL A 15 12.64 7.65 5.55
CA VAL A 15 12.33 6.23 5.38
C VAL A 15 10.83 6.07 5.29
N VAL A 16 10.34 5.50 4.18
CA VAL A 16 8.92 5.15 4.02
C VAL A 16 8.66 3.82 4.71
N VAL A 17 7.65 3.79 5.58
CA VAL A 17 7.20 2.61 6.30
C VAL A 17 5.74 2.35 5.98
N ALA A 18 5.43 1.14 5.57
CA ALA A 18 4.07 0.66 5.39
C ALA A 18 3.73 -0.31 6.52
N ALA A 19 2.62 -0.07 7.22
CA ALA A 19 2.23 -0.86 8.38
C ALA A 19 0.71 -1.04 8.42
N GLY A 20 0.25 -2.16 8.95
CA GLY A 20 -1.18 -2.42 9.10
C GLY A 20 -1.46 -3.81 9.62
N GLU A 21 -2.74 -4.05 9.88
CA GLU A 21 -3.23 -5.36 10.29
C GLU A 21 -3.34 -6.29 9.07
N ASN A 22 -2.82 -7.50 9.20
CA ASN A 22 -2.86 -8.48 8.12
C ASN A 22 -4.22 -9.21 8.11
N PRO A 23 -4.76 -9.52 6.93
CA PRO A 23 -5.94 -10.35 6.83
C PRO A 23 -5.57 -11.80 7.17
N GLY A 24 -6.59 -12.59 7.50
CA GLY A 24 -6.43 -14.00 7.83
C GLY A 24 -6.65 -14.90 6.63
N LEU A 25 -6.79 -16.21 6.90
CA LEU A 25 -7.36 -17.14 5.96
C LEU A 25 -8.81 -16.74 5.60
N PRO A 26 -9.28 -17.05 4.38
CA PRO A 26 -10.70 -16.94 4.04
C PRO A 26 -11.59 -17.59 5.11
N ASP A 27 -12.44 -16.77 5.73
CA ASP A 27 -13.42 -17.19 6.73
C ASP A 27 -14.84 -16.87 6.22
N PRO A 28 -15.56 -17.87 5.69
CA PRO A 28 -16.92 -17.68 5.16
C PRO A 28 -17.92 -17.18 6.22
N THR A 29 -17.68 -17.49 7.50
CA THR A 29 -18.54 -17.03 8.59
C THR A 29 -18.32 -15.55 8.84
N ALA A 30 -17.05 -15.13 8.88
CA ALA A 30 -16.69 -13.73 9.05
C ALA A 30 -17.11 -12.87 7.85
N GLU A 31 -16.95 -13.38 6.63
CA GLU A 31 -17.41 -12.72 5.39
C GLU A 31 -18.92 -12.47 5.45
N LYS A 32 -19.69 -13.49 5.84
CA LYS A 32 -21.16 -13.38 5.94
C LYS A 32 -21.62 -12.44 7.04
N ASN A 33 -20.96 -12.47 8.20
CA ASN A 33 -21.43 -11.79 9.42
C ASN A 33 -20.76 -10.42 9.65
N GLY A 34 -19.70 -10.09 8.91
CA GLY A 34 -18.84 -8.94 9.18
C GLY A 34 -18.08 -9.03 10.51
N ARG A 35 -18.04 -10.21 11.14
CA ARG A 35 -17.39 -10.46 12.44
C ARG A 35 -16.79 -11.87 12.52
N PHE A 36 -15.62 -11.98 13.14
CA PHE A 36 -14.99 -13.26 13.48
C PHE A 36 -15.78 -14.01 14.56
N SER A 37 -15.47 -15.30 14.74
CA SER A 37 -16.11 -16.15 15.75
C SER A 37 -15.89 -15.68 17.19
N ASP A 38 -14.84 -14.90 17.44
CA ASP A 38 -14.55 -14.28 18.74
C ASP A 38 -15.29 -12.93 18.95
N GLY A 39 -16.12 -12.52 17.98
CA GLY A 39 -16.90 -11.30 18.02
C GLY A 39 -16.19 -10.04 17.50
N ARG A 40 -14.90 -10.08 17.19
CA ARG A 40 -14.18 -8.94 16.59
C ARG A 40 -14.78 -8.60 15.22
N ALA A 41 -14.89 -7.30 14.92
CA ALA A 41 -15.34 -6.86 13.60
C ALA A 41 -14.28 -7.15 12.54
N VAL A 42 -14.73 -7.48 11.32
CA VAL A 42 -13.85 -7.54 10.15
C VAL A 42 -13.54 -6.11 9.73
N ALA A 43 -12.46 -5.58 10.29
CA ALA A 43 -12.01 -4.22 10.08
C ALA A 43 -10.50 -4.18 10.28
N PHE A 44 -9.76 -3.90 9.22
CA PHE A 44 -8.31 -3.83 9.24
C PHE A 44 -7.89 -2.41 8.86
N THR A 45 -7.08 -1.82 9.73
CA THR A 45 -6.50 -0.49 9.53
C THR A 45 -5.05 -0.63 9.07
N SER A 46 -4.65 0.28 8.20
CA SER A 46 -3.30 0.32 7.67
C SER A 46 -2.90 1.75 7.34
N ARG A 47 -1.61 2.00 7.19
CA ARG A 47 -1.05 3.29 6.82
C ARG A 47 0.29 3.15 6.12
N VAL A 48 0.65 4.21 5.40
CA VAL A 48 2.00 4.44 4.87
C VAL A 48 2.45 5.78 5.43
N TYR A 49 3.63 5.83 6.03
CA TYR A 49 4.12 7.05 6.66
C TYR A 49 5.63 7.16 6.48
N ALA A 50 6.18 8.36 6.63
CA ALA A 50 7.62 8.57 6.54
C ALA A 50 8.22 9.05 7.86
N LEU A 51 9.38 8.49 8.18
CA LEU A 51 10.21 8.85 9.32
C LEU A 51 11.46 9.57 8.84
N ASP A 52 11.96 10.54 9.60
CA ASP A 52 13.28 11.11 9.41
C ASP A 52 14.33 9.99 9.55
N ALA A 53 15.21 9.84 8.56
CA ALA A 53 16.14 8.72 8.51
C ALA A 53 17.22 8.79 9.60
N ALA A 54 17.52 9.98 10.14
CA ALA A 54 18.53 10.16 11.17
C ALA A 54 17.95 10.01 12.57
N THR A 55 16.75 10.54 12.80
CA THR A 55 16.15 10.59 14.15
C THR A 55 15.08 9.53 14.39
N GLY A 56 14.47 8.99 13.33
CA GLY A 56 13.31 8.11 13.42
C GLY A 56 12.00 8.83 13.77
N GLU A 57 12.00 10.17 13.83
CA GLU A 57 10.80 10.95 14.14
C GLU A 57 9.84 11.02 12.94
N PRO A 58 8.52 11.07 13.16
CA PRO A 58 7.56 11.25 12.07
C PRO A 58 7.78 12.57 11.33
N THR A 59 7.81 12.50 9.99
CA THR A 59 7.97 13.68 9.13
C THR A 59 6.69 14.49 8.94
N GLY A 60 5.54 13.91 9.32
CA GLY A 60 4.21 14.42 8.98
C GLY A 60 3.62 13.78 7.72
N TRP A 61 4.47 13.28 6.80
CA TRP A 61 4.07 12.58 5.57
C TRP A 61 3.35 11.27 5.89
N GLU A 62 2.08 11.15 5.50
CA GLU A 62 1.25 9.98 5.80
C GLU A 62 0.06 9.84 4.85
N PHE A 63 -0.21 8.59 4.47
CA PHE A 63 -1.41 8.14 3.79
C PHE A 63 -2.13 7.06 4.63
N ARG A 64 -3.45 7.16 4.74
CA ARG A 64 -4.32 6.12 5.30
C ARG A 64 -5.40 5.75 4.28
N PRO A 65 -5.40 4.53 3.71
CA PRO A 65 -6.52 4.10 2.89
C PRO A 65 -7.76 3.85 3.76
N PRO A 66 -8.94 3.70 3.14
CA PRO A 66 -10.14 3.25 3.84
C PRO A 66 -9.91 1.93 4.59
N THR A 67 -10.58 1.75 5.73
CA THR A 67 -10.57 0.49 6.48
C THR A 67 -10.98 -0.67 5.58
N TYR A 68 -10.15 -1.72 5.55
CA TYR A 68 -10.44 -2.92 4.80
C TYR A 68 -11.40 -3.83 5.59
N ARG A 69 -12.41 -4.40 4.92
CA ARG A 69 -13.54 -5.08 5.56
C ARG A 69 -13.81 -6.49 5.06
N SER A 70 -12.86 -7.12 4.38
CA SER A 70 -12.92 -8.55 4.05
C SER A 70 -11.94 -9.32 4.93
N PRO A 71 -12.29 -10.51 5.45
CA PRO A 71 -11.47 -11.29 6.37
C PRO A 71 -10.24 -11.91 5.69
N ALA A 72 -10.19 -11.91 4.35
CA ALA A 72 -9.07 -12.38 3.55
C ALA A 72 -8.57 -11.30 2.60
N ALA A 73 -7.33 -11.45 2.12
CA ALA A 73 -6.81 -10.57 1.09
C ALA A 73 -7.53 -10.78 -0.25
N SER A 74 -7.58 -9.74 -1.07
CA SER A 74 -8.18 -9.80 -2.39
C SER A 74 -7.45 -10.84 -3.25
N GLY A 75 -8.22 -11.74 -3.86
CA GLY A 75 -7.72 -12.85 -4.66
C GLY A 75 -7.51 -14.16 -3.89
N ASP A 76 -7.39 -14.15 -2.56
CA ASP A 76 -7.21 -15.39 -1.77
C ASP A 76 -8.45 -16.29 -1.84
N LYS A 77 -8.23 -17.57 -2.20
CA LYS A 77 -9.24 -18.62 -2.32
C LYS A 77 -8.72 -19.91 -1.69
N PHE A 78 -9.19 -20.21 -0.49
CA PHE A 78 -8.90 -21.48 0.19
C PHE A 78 -9.55 -22.66 -0.56
N PRO A 79 -8.88 -23.83 -0.71
CA PRO A 79 -7.49 -24.14 -0.31
C PRO A 79 -6.46 -23.93 -1.43
N VAL A 80 -6.88 -23.46 -2.60
CA VAL A 80 -6.13 -23.63 -3.85
C VAL A 80 -5.22 -22.47 -4.23
N HIS A 81 -5.53 -21.24 -3.79
CA HIS A 81 -4.76 -20.05 -4.13
C HIS A 81 -4.71 -19.11 -2.92
N LEU A 82 -3.65 -19.20 -2.13
CA LEU A 82 -3.47 -18.43 -0.90
C LEU A 82 -2.15 -17.68 -0.92
N CYS A 83 -2.22 -16.37 -0.80
CA CYS A 83 -1.10 -15.46 -0.67
C CYS A 83 -0.78 -15.12 0.78
N LEU A 84 -1.82 -14.92 1.59
CA LEU A 84 -1.73 -14.43 2.97
C LEU A 84 -0.75 -13.23 3.08
N PRO A 85 -0.99 -12.14 2.33
CA PRO A 85 -0.11 -10.98 2.31
C PRO A 85 -0.12 -10.26 3.65
N GLN A 86 0.91 -9.42 3.83
CA GLN A 86 0.81 -8.33 4.78
C GLN A 86 -0.20 -7.29 4.29
N ALA A 87 -0.59 -6.34 5.15
CA ALA A 87 -1.44 -5.22 4.73
C ALA A 87 -0.89 -4.51 3.47
N TRP A 88 0.44 -4.37 3.38
CA TRP A 88 1.14 -3.72 2.29
C TRP A 88 2.30 -4.57 1.76
N SER A 89 2.62 -4.42 0.48
CA SER A 89 3.92 -4.83 -0.07
C SER A 89 5.03 -3.89 0.43
N GLY A 90 6.29 -4.23 0.10
CA GLY A 90 7.37 -3.25 0.17
C GLY A 90 7.10 -2.06 -0.77
N ALA A 91 7.53 -0.88 -0.35
CA ALA A 91 7.36 0.35 -1.10
C ALA A 91 8.57 0.63 -2.01
N THR A 92 8.31 1.27 -3.15
CA THR A 92 9.31 1.73 -4.10
C THR A 92 9.11 3.21 -4.38
N VAL A 93 10.16 4.01 -4.25
CA VAL A 93 10.10 5.46 -4.48
C VAL A 93 10.67 5.78 -5.86
N GLY A 94 9.85 6.40 -6.70
CA GLY A 94 10.25 6.91 -8.01
C GLY A 94 11.20 8.11 -7.90
N GLY A 95 11.96 8.38 -8.96
CA GLY A 95 12.86 9.54 -9.01
C GLY A 95 12.15 10.89 -8.91
N ASP A 96 10.85 10.90 -9.18
CA ASP A 96 9.95 12.04 -9.10
C ASP A 96 9.30 12.23 -7.71
N GLY A 97 9.59 11.32 -6.76
CA GLY A 97 9.04 11.35 -5.41
C GLY A 97 7.78 10.50 -5.19
N THR A 98 7.22 9.91 -6.25
CA THR A 98 6.02 9.07 -6.13
C THR A 98 6.35 7.76 -5.41
N VAL A 99 5.59 7.41 -4.38
CA VAL A 99 5.72 6.12 -3.66
C VAL A 99 4.73 5.11 -4.25
N TYR A 100 5.24 3.98 -4.70
CA TYR A 100 4.46 2.88 -5.25
C TYR A 100 4.46 1.69 -4.29
N LEU A 101 3.28 1.15 -3.98
CA LEU A 101 3.13 -0.04 -3.17
C LEU A 101 1.76 -0.70 -3.35
N GLY A 102 1.72 -2.02 -3.26
CA GLY A 102 0.48 -2.80 -3.32
C GLY A 102 -0.12 -3.01 -1.94
N HIS A 103 -1.44 -3.17 -1.89
CA HIS A 103 -2.19 -3.40 -0.65
C HIS A 103 -2.95 -4.73 -0.69
N MET A 104 -3.28 -5.27 0.49
CA MET A 104 -4.07 -6.49 0.63
C MET A 104 -5.45 -6.44 -0.03
N ASN A 105 -6.01 -5.24 -0.27
CA ASN A 105 -7.28 -5.07 -0.98
C ASN A 105 -7.19 -5.33 -2.49
N GLY A 106 -5.99 -5.63 -3.01
CA GLY A 106 -5.77 -5.94 -4.41
C GLY A 106 -5.48 -4.73 -5.30
N LYS A 107 -5.28 -3.55 -4.68
CA LYS A 107 -4.94 -2.31 -5.37
C LYS A 107 -3.45 -2.02 -5.28
N LEU A 108 -2.90 -1.49 -6.38
CA LEU A 108 -1.60 -0.83 -6.43
C LEU A 108 -1.83 0.67 -6.23
N TYR A 109 -1.13 1.27 -5.29
CA TYR A 109 -1.21 2.70 -5.00
C TYR A 109 0.04 3.41 -5.50
N ALA A 110 -0.18 4.60 -6.07
CA ALA A 110 0.84 5.60 -6.34
C ALA A 110 0.52 6.85 -5.51
N LEU A 111 1.45 7.23 -4.65
CA LEU A 111 1.28 8.26 -3.63
C LEU A 111 2.26 9.41 -3.89
N ARG A 112 1.75 10.62 -4.12
CA ARG A 112 2.56 11.80 -4.38
C ARG A 112 1.95 13.02 -3.68
N ASP A 113 2.68 13.52 -2.69
CA ASP A 113 2.39 14.77 -1.99
C ASP A 113 2.66 15.96 -2.92
N ALA A 114 1.60 16.47 -3.55
CA ALA A 114 1.70 17.44 -4.63
C ALA A 114 1.65 18.88 -4.10
N ASP A 115 0.97 19.10 -2.98
CA ASP A 115 0.86 20.41 -2.33
C ASP A 115 1.91 20.62 -1.20
N GLY A 116 2.58 19.55 -0.76
CA GLY A 116 3.68 19.58 0.18
C GLY A 116 3.25 19.63 1.65
N ASP A 117 1.98 19.33 1.97
CA ASP A 117 1.47 19.35 3.35
C ASP A 117 1.70 18.03 4.10
N GLY A 118 2.11 16.98 3.39
CA GLY A 118 2.38 15.65 3.94
C GLY A 118 1.13 14.83 4.27
N LYS A 119 -0.08 15.25 3.89
CA LYS A 119 -1.35 14.61 4.23
C LYS A 119 -2.08 14.13 2.99
N LEU A 120 -1.67 12.96 2.52
CA LEU A 120 -2.22 12.39 1.31
C LEU A 120 -3.65 11.90 1.50
N SER A 121 -4.50 12.28 0.55
CA SER A 121 -5.92 11.89 0.52
C SER A 121 -6.35 11.37 -0.85
N MET A 122 -7.38 10.53 -0.85
CA MET A 122 -7.97 9.99 -2.08
C MET A 122 -8.63 11.09 -2.95
N ASP A 123 -9.08 12.18 -2.33
CA ASP A 123 -9.86 13.23 -2.99
C ASP A 123 -8.98 14.39 -3.51
N GLY A 124 -7.72 14.47 -3.07
CA GLY A 124 -6.79 15.56 -3.39
C GLY A 124 -6.02 15.41 -4.71
N GLY A 125 -6.20 14.30 -5.44
CA GLY A 125 -5.41 14.01 -6.66
C GLY A 125 -3.98 13.55 -6.38
N GLU A 126 -3.63 13.33 -5.12
CA GLU A 126 -2.30 12.88 -4.65
C GLU A 126 -2.15 11.36 -4.62
N VAL A 127 -3.28 10.66 -4.68
CA VAL A 127 -3.36 9.20 -4.64
C VAL A 127 -4.00 8.70 -5.93
N THR A 128 -3.26 7.90 -6.68
CA THR A 128 -3.79 7.12 -7.80
C THR A 128 -3.81 5.65 -7.42
N GLU A 129 -4.88 4.95 -7.75
CA GLU A 129 -5.01 3.51 -7.53
C GLU A 129 -5.28 2.74 -8.83
N PHE A 130 -4.70 1.55 -8.93
CA PHE A 130 -5.01 0.56 -9.95
C PHE A 130 -5.57 -0.69 -9.28
N ASP A 131 -6.79 -1.08 -9.64
CA ASP A 131 -7.40 -2.30 -9.14
C ASP A 131 -6.95 -3.51 -9.96
N GLY A 132 -6.04 -4.28 -9.40
CA GLY A 132 -5.60 -5.55 -9.98
C GLY A 132 -6.40 -6.75 -9.47
N SER A 133 -7.36 -6.53 -8.56
CA SER A 133 -8.19 -7.55 -7.89
C SER A 133 -7.40 -8.75 -7.34
N ARG A 134 -6.12 -8.54 -7.02
CA ARG A 134 -5.14 -9.53 -6.56
C ARG A 134 -4.18 -8.85 -5.59
N CYS A 135 -4.01 -9.40 -4.41
CA CYS A 135 -3.13 -8.83 -3.40
C CYS A 135 -1.63 -8.95 -3.76
N TYR A 136 -0.83 -8.12 -3.10
CA TYR A 136 0.59 -7.92 -3.40
C TYR A 136 1.48 -8.38 -2.25
N GLN A 137 2.57 -9.07 -2.60
CA GLN A 137 3.67 -9.44 -1.69
C GLN A 137 4.97 -8.76 -2.12
N GLY A 138 5.24 -8.74 -3.43
CA GLY A 138 6.45 -8.15 -4.00
C GLY A 138 6.38 -6.63 -4.09
N SER A 139 7.51 -5.98 -3.83
CA SER A 139 7.67 -4.54 -4.07
C SER A 139 7.58 -4.24 -5.57
N PRO A 140 6.96 -3.11 -5.98
CA PRO A 140 6.99 -2.69 -7.38
C PRO A 140 8.42 -2.39 -7.86
N GLY A 141 8.71 -2.63 -9.14
CA GLY A 141 9.94 -2.20 -9.80
C GLY A 141 9.69 -0.96 -10.64
N VAL A 142 10.57 0.05 -10.56
CA VAL A 142 10.48 1.29 -11.35
C VAL A 142 11.73 1.51 -12.18
N ALA A 143 11.54 1.93 -13.42
CA ALA A 143 12.59 2.41 -14.32
C ALA A 143 12.02 3.60 -15.15
N PRO A 144 12.86 4.36 -15.88
CA PRO A 144 12.35 5.42 -16.74
C PRO A 144 11.28 4.92 -17.70
N GLY A 145 10.06 5.48 -17.61
CA GLY A 145 8.91 5.10 -18.44
C GLY A 145 8.30 3.72 -18.16
N LEU A 146 8.68 3.06 -17.05
CA LEU A 146 8.25 1.70 -16.73
C LEU A 146 7.95 1.52 -15.24
N LEU A 147 6.79 0.96 -14.93
CA LEU A 147 6.45 0.45 -13.60
C LEU A 147 6.02 -1.01 -13.74
N VAL A 148 6.54 -1.87 -12.88
CA VAL A 148 6.16 -3.28 -12.80
C VAL A 148 5.67 -3.58 -11.40
N ALA A 149 4.50 -4.20 -11.28
CA ALA A 149 3.97 -4.65 -9.99
C ALA A 149 3.56 -6.13 -10.09
N THR A 150 4.01 -6.92 -9.12
CA THR A 150 3.76 -8.37 -9.07
C THR A 150 2.79 -8.69 -7.93
N PRO A 151 1.47 -8.73 -8.20
CA PRO A 151 0.56 -9.40 -7.28
C PRO A 151 0.93 -10.88 -7.19
N CYS A 152 0.34 -11.63 -6.26
CA CYS A 152 0.75 -13.02 -6.04
C CYS A 152 0.64 -13.96 -7.25
N ASP A 153 -0.23 -13.63 -8.19
CA ASP A 153 -0.51 -14.50 -9.33
C ASP A 153 -0.66 -13.62 -10.57
N GLY A 154 0.48 -13.19 -11.09
CA GLY A 154 0.58 -12.37 -12.28
C GLY A 154 1.54 -11.21 -12.14
N MET A 155 1.50 -10.35 -13.15
CA MET A 155 2.35 -9.18 -13.24
C MET A 155 1.62 -8.11 -14.05
N TYR A 156 1.66 -6.88 -13.55
CA TYR A 156 1.22 -5.70 -14.26
C TYR A 156 2.44 -4.90 -14.69
N VAL A 157 2.43 -4.47 -15.95
CA VAL A 157 3.49 -3.65 -16.54
C VAL A 157 2.83 -2.40 -17.10
N PHE A 158 3.26 -1.23 -16.62
CA PHE A 158 2.76 0.07 -17.03
C PHE A 158 3.87 0.79 -17.79
N THR A 159 3.52 1.36 -18.94
CA THR A 159 4.43 2.13 -19.80
C THR A 159 3.88 3.52 -20.02
N ALA A 160 4.76 4.52 -20.09
CA ALA A 160 4.42 5.91 -20.42
C ALA A 160 4.48 6.16 -21.94
#